data_AF-A0AAJ8MPD5-F1
#
_entry.id   AF-A0AAJ8MPD5-F1
#
_cell.length_a   1.000
_cell.length_b   1.000
_cell.length_c   1.000
_cell.angle_alpha   90.00
_cell.angle_beta   90.00
_cell.angle_gamma   90.00
#
_symmetry.space_group_name_H-M   'P 1'
#
loop_
_entity.id
_entity.type
_entity.pdbx_description
1 polymer ?
#
loop_
_entity_poly.entity_id
_entity_poly.type
_entity_poly.pdbx_seq_one_letter_code
_entity_poly.pdbx_strand_id
1 'polypeptide(L)'
;MPCLFWCLLVYSDYDAITLSPIPSAPPSFHTAVFPITDSTILSTAEKLVKQLKAKHYYTDTSNFDLRCQICGEGLIGEKGAREHATKTGREYDKLQISLL
;
A
#
# COMPACT_ATOMS: atom_id res chain seq x y z
N MET A 1 6.37 -26.13 21.17
CA MET A 1 4.94 -25.79 21.29
C MET A 1 4.58 -24.90 20.11
N PRO A 2 3.58 -25.23 19.28
CA PRO A 2 3.22 -24.38 18.15
C PRO A 2 2.74 -23.02 18.66
N CYS A 3 3.17 -21.94 18.01
CA CYS A 3 2.67 -20.60 18.28
C CYS A 3 1.16 -20.57 17.97
N LEU A 4 0.33 -20.24 18.96
CA LEU A 4 -1.13 -20.22 18.85
C LEU A 4 -1.69 -18.87 18.37
N PHE A 5 -0.82 -17.96 17.93
CA PHE A 5 -1.17 -16.58 17.63
C PHE A 5 -0.61 -16.11 16.28
N TRP A 6 -1.33 -15.19 15.64
CA TRP A 6 -0.98 -14.57 14.35
C TRP A 6 -1.22 -13.05 14.37
N CYS A 7 -0.54 -12.35 13.46
CA CYS A 7 -0.70 -10.92 13.20
C CYS A 7 -1.07 -10.72 11.72
N LEU A 8 -1.80 -9.64 11.42
CA LEU A 8 -2.24 -9.31 10.07
C LEU A 8 -1.52 -8.04 9.57
N LEU A 9 -0.95 -8.13 8.38
CA LEU A 9 -0.27 -7.04 7.68
C LEU A 9 -0.96 -6.78 6.34
N VAL A 10 -1.19 -5.50 6.02
CA VAL A 10 -1.68 -5.06 4.71
C VAL A 10 -0.51 -4.63 3.85
N TYR A 11 -0.40 -5.25 2.69
CA TYR A 11 0.59 -4.91 1.68
C TYR A 11 0.06 -3.76 0.79
N SER A 12 0.28 -2.53 1.24
CA SER A 12 0.28 -1.32 0.41
C SER A 12 1.52 -0.50 0.72
N ASP A 13 1.90 -0.43 2.01
CA ASP A 13 3.11 0.19 2.54
C ASP A 13 3.56 -0.46 3.88
N TYR A 14 3.22 -1.74 4.08
CA TYR A 14 3.37 -2.50 5.34
C TYR A 14 2.64 -1.90 6.55
N ASP A 15 1.33 -1.71 6.42
CA ASP A 15 0.47 -1.29 7.54
C ASP A 15 0.00 -2.48 8.37
N ALA A 16 0.06 -2.35 9.70
CA ALA A 16 -0.47 -3.35 10.63
C ALA A 16 -1.97 -3.15 10.87
N ILE A 17 -2.75 -4.25 10.79
CA ILE A 17 -4.17 -4.21 11.18
C ILE A 17 -4.27 -4.39 12.69
N THR A 18 -4.99 -3.47 13.35
CA THR A 18 -5.28 -3.57 14.78
C THR A 18 -6.78 -3.49 15.03
N LEU A 19 -7.27 -4.23 16.01
CA LEU A 19 -8.66 -4.20 16.45
C LEU A 19 -8.80 -3.25 17.64
N SER A 20 -9.62 -2.22 17.47
CA SER A 20 -9.95 -1.31 18.57
C SER A 20 -11.20 -1.80 19.31
N PRO A 21 -11.18 -1.93 20.65
CA PRO A 21 -12.34 -2.39 21.41
C PRO A 21 -13.50 -1.38 21.39
N ILE A 22 -13.19 -0.09 21.25
CA ILE A 22 -14.16 1.00 21.07
C ILE A 22 -13.58 2.03 20.08
N PRO A 23 -14.40 2.73 19.27
CA PRO A 23 -13.89 3.66 18.24
C PRO A 23 -12.97 4.77 18.74
N SER A 24 -13.06 5.14 20.03
CA SER A 24 -12.27 6.19 20.67
C SER A 24 -11.17 5.64 21.60
N ALA A 25 -10.85 4.34 21.51
CA ALA A 25 -9.82 3.75 22.37
C ALA A 25 -8.45 4.32 21.99
N PRO A 26 -7.55 4.54 22.97
CA PRO A 26 -6.16 4.83 22.68
C PRO A 26 -5.51 3.65 21.93
N PRO A 27 -4.50 3.89 21.07
CA PRO A 27 -3.78 2.83 20.36
C PRO A 27 -3.21 1.73 21.26
N SER A 28 -2.90 2.06 22.53
CA SER A 28 -2.41 1.09 23.53
C SER A 28 -3.42 0.01 23.91
N PHE A 29 -4.71 0.25 23.67
CA PHE A 29 -5.79 -0.72 23.94
C PHE A 29 -6.15 -1.54 22.71
N HIS A 30 -5.49 -1.30 21.57
CA HIS A 30 -5.75 -2.05 20.37
C HIS A 30 -5.11 -3.45 20.44
N THR A 31 -5.82 -4.44 19.92
CA THR A 31 -5.30 -5.79 19.78
C THR A 31 -4.68 -5.97 18.41
N ALA A 32 -3.40 -6.31 18.35
CA ALA A 32 -2.65 -6.59 17.11
C ALA A 32 -2.30 -8.08 16.94
N VAL A 33 -2.42 -8.86 18.02
CA VAL A 33 -2.11 -10.28 18.07
C VAL A 33 -3.40 -11.04 18.34
N PHE A 34 -3.75 -11.95 17.44
CA PHE A 34 -5.00 -12.72 17.50
C PHE A 34 -4.70 -14.20 17.70
N PRO A 35 -5.58 -14.97 18.35
CA PRO A 35 -5.45 -16.42 18.39
C PRO A 35 -5.76 -17.02 17.01
N ILE A 36 -5.05 -18.09 16.61
CA ILE A 36 -5.26 -18.78 15.32
C ILE A 36 -6.67 -19.38 15.22
N THR A 37 -7.32 -19.67 16.36
CA THR A 37 -8.69 -20.19 16.40
C THR A 37 -9.74 -19.16 16.01
N ASP A 38 -9.41 -17.86 16.01
CA ASP A 38 -10.33 -16.81 15.62
C ASP A 38 -10.28 -16.62 14.10
N SER A 39 -11.20 -17.27 13.39
CA SER A 39 -11.37 -17.13 11.94
C SER A 39 -12.14 -15.86 11.54
N THR A 40 -12.77 -15.17 12.49
CA THR A 40 -13.62 -14.00 12.20
C THR A 40 -12.78 -12.78 11.81
N ILE A 41 -11.58 -12.67 12.39
CA ILE A 41 -10.65 -11.56 12.13
C ILE A 41 -10.22 -11.52 10.67
N LEU A 42 -9.97 -12.68 10.05
CA LEU A 42 -9.56 -12.77 8.65
C LEU A 42 -10.67 -12.26 7.71
N SER A 43 -11.90 -12.72 7.93
CA SER A 43 -13.06 -12.28 7.13
C SER A 43 -13.34 -10.78 7.27
N THR A 44 -13.06 -10.20 8.43
CA THR A 44 -13.23 -8.77 8.70
C THR A 44 -12.11 -7.96 8.04
N ALA A 45 -10.87 -8.44 8.16
CA ALA A 45 -9.71 -7.85 7.48
C ALA A 45 -9.88 -7.84 5.96
N GLU A 46 -10.40 -8.91 5.35
CA GLU A 46 -10.70 -8.94 3.92
C GLU A 46 -11.73 -7.88 3.51
N LYS A 47 -12.79 -7.67 4.31
CA LYS A 47 -13.78 -6.62 4.04
C LYS A 47 -13.15 -5.24 4.13
N LEU A 48 -12.30 -5.00 5.12
CA LEU A 48 -11.56 -3.75 5.28
C LEU A 48 -10.66 -3.49 4.06
N VAL A 49 -9.86 -4.47 3.65
CA VAL A 49 -8.97 -4.37 2.47
C VAL A 49 -9.78 -4.10 1.20
N LYS A 50 -10.94 -4.76 1.02
CA LYS A 50 -11.83 -4.47 -0.12
C LYS A 50 -12.33 -3.03 -0.11
N GLN A 51 -12.67 -2.48 1.06
CA GLN A 51 -13.09 -1.08 1.18
C GLN A 51 -11.94 -0.10 0.92
N LEU A 52 -10.75 -0.37 1.44
CA LEU A 52 -9.55 0.45 1.18
C LEU A 52 -9.18 0.42 -0.31
N LYS A 53 -9.24 -0.75 -0.93
CA LYS A 53 -9.03 -0.90 -2.38
C LYS A 53 -10.07 -0.12 -3.19
N ALA A 54 -11.35 -0.17 -2.82
CA ALA A 54 -12.40 0.60 -3.47
C ALA A 54 -12.23 2.12 -3.31
N LYS A 55 -11.58 2.56 -2.23
CA LYS A 55 -11.21 3.96 -1.99
C LYS A 55 -9.90 4.37 -2.67
N HIS A 56 -9.28 3.48 -3.46
CA HIS A 56 -7.95 3.69 -4.03
C HIS A 56 -6.89 4.06 -2.97
N TYR A 57 -7.05 3.56 -1.74
CA TYR A 57 -6.08 3.73 -0.66
C TYR A 57 -5.00 2.66 -0.77
N TYR A 58 -4.30 2.66 -1.90
CA TYR A 58 -3.16 1.81 -2.17
C TYR A 58 -2.16 2.53 -3.07
N THR A 59 -0.89 2.17 -2.96
CA THR A 59 0.17 2.71 -3.82
C THR A 59 0.02 2.11 -5.23
N ASP A 60 -0.69 2.82 -6.12
CA ASP A 60 -0.84 2.45 -7.52
C ASP A 60 0.42 2.84 -8.31
N THR A 61 1.34 1.88 -8.50
CA THR A 61 2.56 2.10 -9.29
C THR A 61 2.32 2.07 -10.80
N SER A 62 1.09 1.83 -11.26
CA SER A 62 0.78 1.62 -12.66
C SER A 62 0.23 2.86 -13.38
N ASN A 63 -0.45 3.76 -12.68
CA ASN A 63 -1.21 4.85 -13.31
C ASN A 63 -0.82 6.27 -12.88
N PHE A 64 0.28 6.45 -12.14
CA PHE A 64 0.68 7.80 -11.75
C PHE A 64 1.32 8.55 -12.92
N ASP A 65 0.91 9.80 -13.11
CA ASP A 65 1.49 10.68 -14.13
C ASP A 65 2.88 11.12 -13.67
N LEU A 66 3.83 10.94 -14.58
CA LEU A 66 5.22 11.29 -14.42
C LEU A 66 5.60 12.30 -15.49
N ARG A 67 6.45 13.25 -15.13
CA ARG A 67 7.08 14.14 -16.10
C ARG A 67 8.58 14.08 -15.98
N CYS A 68 9.24 13.81 -17.10
CA CYS A 68 10.70 13.92 -17.16
C CYS A 68 11.09 15.40 -17.22
N GLN A 69 11.91 15.86 -16.27
CA GLN A 69 12.35 17.26 -16.25
C GLN A 69 13.43 17.60 -17.29
N ILE A 70 13.96 16.59 -17.99
CA ILE A 70 15.03 16.78 -18.98
C ILE A 70 14.44 16.98 -20.37
N CYS A 71 13.52 16.11 -20.78
CA CYS A 71 12.89 16.14 -22.10
C CYS A 71 11.47 16.70 -22.09
N GLY A 72 10.84 16.81 -20.91
CA GLY A 72 9.47 17.31 -20.77
C GLY A 72 8.38 16.31 -21.14
N GLU A 73 8.73 15.07 -21.52
CA GLU A 73 7.77 14.02 -21.90
C GLU A 73 6.92 13.59 -20.69
N GLY A 74 5.61 13.46 -20.94
CA GLY A 74 4.65 12.89 -20.00
C GLY A 74 4.69 11.36 -20.09
N LEU A 75 4.92 10.71 -18.96
CA LEU A 75 5.04 9.27 -18.82
C LEU A 75 3.93 8.78 -17.88
N ILE A 76 3.47 7.56 -18.08
CA ILE A 76 2.41 6.96 -17.26
C ILE A 76 2.99 5.73 -16.54
N GLY A 77 2.96 5.80 -15.22
CA GLY A 77 3.37 4.73 -14.32
C GLY A 77 4.84 4.31 -14.40
N GLU A 78 5.18 3.29 -13.63
CA GLU A 78 6.53 2.71 -13.57
C GLU A 78 6.99 2.17 -14.93
N LYS A 79 6.09 1.57 -15.70
CA LYS A 79 6.43 1.01 -17.02
C LYS A 79 6.89 2.10 -17.99
N GLY A 80 6.18 3.23 -18.04
CA GLY A 80 6.57 4.38 -18.86
C GLY A 80 7.90 4.98 -18.41
N ALA A 81 8.11 5.08 -17.09
CA ALA A 81 9.38 5.52 -16.51
C ALA A 81 10.55 4.63 -16.94
N ARG A 82 10.38 3.31 -16.86
CA ARG A 82 11.42 2.33 -17.18
C ARG A 82 11.77 2.29 -18.65
N GLU A 83 10.76 2.35 -19.52
CA GLU A 83 10.97 2.43 -20.98
C GLU A 83 11.68 3.72 -21.37
N HIS A 84 11.30 4.84 -20.73
CA HIS A 84 11.96 6.13 -20.94
C HIS A 84 13.43 6.09 -20.50
N ALA A 85 13.70 5.61 -19.28
CA ALA A 85 15.06 5.46 -18.75
C ALA A 85 15.96 4.62 -19.67
N THR A 86 15.41 3.53 -20.22
CA THR A 86 16.10 2.64 -21.17
C THR A 86 16.42 3.36 -22.49
N LYS A 87 15.49 4.16 -23.01
CA LYS A 87 15.69 4.93 -24.27
C LYS A 87 16.63 6.11 -24.10
N THR A 88 16.55 6.83 -22.98
CA THR A 88 17.37 8.02 -22.72
C THR A 88 18.73 7.69 -22.12
N GLY A 89 18.99 6.41 -21.80
CA GLY A 89 20.25 5.95 -21.21
C GLY A 89 20.54 6.58 -19.84
N ARG A 90 19.50 7.04 -19.13
CA ARG A 90 19.62 7.68 -17.82
C ARG A 90 18.73 6.97 -16.82
N GLU A 91 19.35 6.50 -15.76
CA GLU A 91 18.68 5.81 -14.66
C GLU A 91 17.98 6.87 -13.78
N TYR A 92 16.69 7.07 -14.01
CA TYR A 92 15.70 7.71 -13.12
C TYR A 92 15.96 9.11 -12.53
N ASP A 93 17.04 9.78 -12.90
CA ASP A 93 17.61 10.87 -12.09
C ASP A 93 16.78 12.18 -12.02
N LYS A 94 15.73 12.34 -12.85
CA LYS A 94 14.86 13.54 -12.85
C LYS A 94 13.41 13.28 -13.28
N LEU A 95 12.75 12.32 -12.65
CA LEU A 95 11.30 12.13 -12.80
C LEU A 95 10.57 12.82 -11.64
N GLN A 96 9.60 13.68 -11.95
CA GLN A 96 8.66 14.19 -10.95
C GLN A 96 7.31 13.51 -11.13
N ILE A 97 6.75 13.02 -10.03
CA ILE A 97 5.35 12.64 -9.97
C ILE A 97 4.55 13.93 -10.06
N SER A 98 3.82 14.11 -11.16
CA SER A 98 2.86 15.20 -11.28
C SER A 98 1.64 14.83 -10.47
N LEU A 99 1.62 15.21 -9.19
CA LEU A 99 0.37 15.31 -8.44
C LEU A 99 -0.40 16.51 -9.02
N LEU A 100 -1.43 16.22 -9.80
CA LEU A 100 -2.61 17.10 -9.91
C LEU A 100 -3.67 16.61 -8.92
#